data_AF-A0A381WCN1-F1
#
_entry.id   AF-A0A381WCN1-F1
#
_cell.length_a   1.000
_cell.length_b   1.000
_cell.length_c   1.000
_cell.angle_alpha   90.00
_cell.angle_beta   90.00
_cell.angle_gamma   90.00
#
_symmetry.space_group_name_H-M   'P 1'
#
loop_
_entity.id
_entity.type
_entity.pdbx_description
1 polymer ?
#
loop_
_entity_poly.entity_id
_entity_poly.type
_entity_poly.pdbx_seq_one_letter_code
_entity_poly.pdbx_strand_id
1 'polypeptide(L)'
;TGLRRYSIAIKSIFSSEADTFLEKIMKVLNKLGGFLLTNVILFSLISVVFHWSVYFLLWWIPAFTYYSLIVRIRNIAEHSVTPGETNLNNTRTTKASLLTRYLMVPHHVNFHLEHHLFTNCPWYNLPKAHEMLKEKELSKKMCIENSYFSVLKQATSG
;
A
#
# COMPACT_ATOMS: atom_id res chain seq x y z
N THR A 1 -7.65 -11.27 -9.69
CA THR A 1 -8.87 -10.48 -9.38
C THR A 1 -8.91 -10.10 -7.91
N GLY A 2 -9.70 -9.09 -7.51
CA GLY A 2 -9.83 -8.69 -6.10
C GLY A 2 -10.36 -9.80 -5.19
N LEU A 3 -11.33 -10.56 -5.67
CA LEU A 3 -11.91 -11.72 -4.95
C LEU A 3 -10.86 -12.76 -4.57
N ARG A 4 -9.90 -13.07 -5.47
CA ARG A 4 -8.80 -14.01 -5.18
C ARG A 4 -7.90 -13.52 -4.05
N ARG A 5 -7.65 -12.21 -3.95
CA ARG A 5 -6.85 -11.65 -2.84
C ARG A 5 -7.59 -11.75 -1.51
N TYR A 6 -8.88 -11.40 -1.49
CA TYR A 6 -9.69 -11.49 -0.27
C TYR A 6 -9.89 -12.94 0.16
N SER A 7 -10.08 -13.88 -0.78
CA SER A 7 -10.22 -15.30 -0.44
C SER A 7 -8.92 -15.89 0.13
N ILE A 8 -7.75 -15.49 -0.39
CA ILE A 8 -6.46 -15.89 0.18
C ILE A 8 -6.28 -15.30 1.59
N ALA A 9 -6.63 -14.03 1.80
CA ALA A 9 -6.55 -13.41 3.12
C ALA A 9 -7.45 -14.11 4.14
N ILE A 10 -8.71 -14.39 3.77
CA ILE A 10 -9.65 -15.15 4.60
C ILE A 10 -9.08 -16.54 4.90
N LYS A 11 -8.62 -17.26 3.87
CA LYS A 11 -8.03 -18.60 4.04
C LYS A 11 -6.81 -18.56 4.95
N SER A 12 -5.99 -17.51 4.88
CA SER A 12 -4.81 -17.33 5.74
C SER A 12 -5.16 -17.05 7.20
N ILE A 13 -6.24 -16.30 7.47
CA ILE A 13 -6.72 -16.05 8.84
C ILE A 13 -7.15 -17.38 9.49
N PHE A 14 -7.85 -18.23 8.73
CA PHE A 14 -8.33 -19.51 9.21
C PHE A 14 -7.34 -20.68 9.05
N SER A 15 -6.19 -20.47 8.40
CA SER A 15 -5.12 -21.45 8.35
C SER A 15 -4.30 -21.36 9.63
N SER A 16 -4.42 -22.38 10.49
CA SER A 16 -3.54 -22.55 11.64
C SER A 16 -3.09 -24.00 11.77
N GLU A 17 -1.80 -24.18 12.01
CA GLU A 17 -1.18 -25.43 12.47
C GLU A 17 -1.60 -25.69 13.92
N ALA A 18 -2.81 -26.18 14.12
CA ALA A 18 -3.28 -26.65 15.42
C ALA A 18 -4.02 -27.97 15.21
N ASP A 19 -3.84 -28.90 16.14
CA ASP A 19 -4.29 -30.26 15.96
C ASP A 19 -5.79 -30.39 16.25
N THR A 20 -6.33 -29.53 17.13
CA THR A 20 -7.74 -29.53 17.51
C THR A 20 -8.49 -28.25 17.12
N PHE A 21 -9.78 -28.36 16.84
CA PHE A 21 -10.63 -27.23 16.42
C PHE A 21 -10.67 -26.08 17.46
N LEU A 22 -10.68 -26.42 18.75
CA LEU A 22 -10.68 -25.43 19.85
C LEU A 22 -9.38 -24.63 19.88
N GLU A 23 -8.23 -25.28 19.69
CA GLU A 23 -6.94 -24.59 19.60
C GLU A 23 -6.87 -23.67 18.37
N LYS A 24 -7.47 -24.08 17.23
CA LYS A 24 -7.58 -23.20 16.05
C LYS A 24 -8.37 -21.94 16.37
N ILE A 25 -9.54 -22.07 17.00
CA ILE A 25 -10.37 -20.92 17.40
C ILE A 25 -9.62 -20.02 18.38
N MET A 26 -9.00 -20.58 19.42
CA MET A 26 -8.25 -19.79 20.40
C MET A 26 -7.06 -19.06 19.76
N LYS A 27 -6.32 -19.69 18.86
CA LYS A 27 -5.24 -19.04 18.10
C LYS A 27 -5.77 -17.90 17.24
N VAL A 28 -6.91 -18.07 16.58
CA VAL A 28 -7.53 -17.01 15.77
C VAL A 28 -8.01 -15.85 16.66
N LEU A 29 -8.70 -16.13 17.77
CA LEU A 29 -9.16 -15.11 18.70
C LEU A 29 -8.01 -14.33 19.34
N ASN A 30 -6.92 -14.99 19.73
CA ASN A 30 -5.73 -14.31 20.25
C ASN A 30 -5.07 -13.40 19.19
N LYS A 31 -5.02 -13.84 17.93
CA LYS A 31 -4.51 -13.02 16.82
C LYS A 31 -5.39 -11.80 16.53
N LEU A 32 -6.71 -11.96 16.64
CA LEU A 32 -7.68 -10.91 16.32
C LEU A 32 -8.06 -10.04 17.53
N GLY A 33 -7.75 -10.47 18.75
CA GLY A 33 -8.23 -9.85 19.98
C GLY A 33 -7.90 -8.37 20.09
N GLY A 34 -6.65 -7.98 19.80
CA GLY A 34 -6.24 -6.57 19.80
C GLY A 34 -6.98 -5.74 18.75
N PHE A 35 -7.19 -6.29 17.55
CA PHE A 35 -7.97 -5.63 16.51
C PHE A 35 -9.44 -5.47 16.91
N LEU A 36 -10.08 -6.51 17.45
CA LEU A 36 -11.48 -6.44 17.87
C LEU A 36 -11.65 -5.47 19.04
N LEU A 37 -10.80 -5.54 20.06
CA LEU A 37 -10.84 -4.64 21.22
C LEU A 37 -10.73 -3.17 20.80
N THR A 38 -9.74 -2.84 19.97
CA THR A 38 -9.55 -1.46 19.50
C THR A 38 -10.71 -0.97 18.65
N ASN A 39 -11.27 -1.81 17.77
CA ASN A 39 -12.44 -1.44 16.97
C ASN A 39 -13.71 -1.27 17.81
N VAL A 40 -13.93 -2.11 18.83
CA VAL A 40 -15.06 -1.97 19.76
C VAL A 40 -14.94 -0.67 20.56
N ILE A 41 -13.74 -0.34 21.05
CA ILE A 41 -13.49 0.92 21.77
C ILE A 41 -13.78 2.11 20.84
N LEU A 42 -13.21 2.13 19.64
CA LEU A 42 -13.42 3.21 18.67
C LEU A 42 -14.90 3.35 18.28
N PHE A 43 -15.58 2.24 17.98
CA PHE A 43 -17.00 2.24 17.66
C PHE A 43 -17.84 2.80 18.80
N SER A 44 -17.56 2.39 20.04
CA SER A 44 -18.29 2.85 21.23
C SER A 44 -18.09 4.34 21.46
N LEU A 45 -16.83 4.83 21.41
CA LEU A 45 -16.51 6.24 21.59
C LEU A 45 -17.19 7.12 20.52
N ILE A 46 -17.13 6.70 19.24
CA ILE A 46 -17.76 7.43 18.14
C ILE A 46 -19.28 7.40 18.27
N SER A 47 -19.88 6.29 18.69
CA SER A 47 -21.34 6.17 18.84
C SER A 47 -21.90 6.99 20.00
N VAL A 48 -21.08 7.29 21.01
CA VAL A 48 -21.46 8.15 22.14
C VAL A 48 -21.30 9.62 21.80
N VAL A 49 -20.20 10.01 21.14
CA VAL A 49 -19.88 11.41 20.82
C VAL A 49 -20.59 11.89 19.54
N PHE A 50 -20.77 10.99 18.58
CA PHE A 50 -21.40 11.22 17.28
C PHE A 50 -22.45 10.13 16.99
N HIS A 51 -22.89 10.01 15.74
CA HIS A 51 -23.75 8.91 15.31
C HIS A 51 -22.92 7.67 14.93
N TRP A 52 -23.36 6.47 15.31
CA TRP A 52 -22.67 5.20 15.08
C TRP A 52 -22.27 4.96 13.61
N SER A 53 -23.05 5.49 12.65
CA SER A 53 -22.76 5.36 11.22
C SER A 53 -21.45 6.03 10.80
N VAL A 54 -20.98 7.04 11.54
CA VAL A 54 -19.72 7.76 11.27
C VAL A 54 -18.52 6.81 11.32
N TYR A 55 -18.54 5.82 12.21
CA TYR A 55 -17.49 4.80 12.26
C TYR A 55 -17.38 4.03 10.94
N PHE A 56 -18.51 3.57 10.39
CA PHE A 56 -18.51 2.86 9.10
C PHE A 56 -18.12 3.77 7.93
N LEU A 57 -18.56 5.03 7.96
CA LEU A 57 -18.25 6.03 6.95
C LEU A 57 -16.75 6.36 6.89
N LEU A 58 -16.07 6.44 8.03
CA LEU A 58 -14.67 6.87 8.11
C LEU A 58 -13.66 5.70 8.14
N TRP A 59 -14.05 4.52 8.63
CA TRP A 59 -13.17 3.34 8.67
C TRP A 59 -13.47 2.35 7.54
N TRP A 60 -14.66 1.77 7.52
CA TRP A 60 -14.95 0.62 6.67
C TRP A 60 -15.15 0.97 5.20
N ILE A 61 -15.92 2.03 4.89
CA ILE A 61 -16.13 2.45 3.50
C ILE A 61 -14.78 2.80 2.82
N PRO A 62 -13.91 3.67 3.40
CA PRO A 62 -12.62 3.98 2.80
C PRO A 62 -11.68 2.77 2.72
N ALA A 63 -11.71 1.86 3.71
CA ALA A 63 -10.88 0.66 3.69
C ALA A 63 -11.20 -0.25 2.50
N PHE A 64 -12.49 -0.42 2.15
CA PHE A 64 -12.90 -1.28 1.05
C PHE A 64 -12.88 -0.60 -0.32
N THR A 65 -13.11 0.72 -0.38
CA THR A 65 -13.21 1.47 -1.63
C THR A 65 -11.90 2.19 -1.94
N TYR A 66 -11.67 3.32 -1.25
CA TYR A 66 -10.58 4.24 -1.52
C TYR A 66 -9.19 3.59 -1.35
N TYR A 67 -8.93 2.99 -0.20
CA TYR A 67 -7.65 2.35 0.09
C TYR A 67 -7.33 1.23 -0.91
N SER A 68 -8.31 0.36 -1.18
CA SER A 68 -8.18 -0.73 -2.16
C SER A 68 -7.85 -0.21 -3.56
N LEU A 69 -8.50 0.89 -3.98
CA LEU A 69 -8.26 1.53 -5.27
C LEU A 69 -6.85 2.15 -5.33
N ILE A 70 -6.48 2.97 -4.34
CA ILE A 70 -5.19 3.67 -4.32
C ILE A 70 -4.03 2.68 -4.32
N VAL A 71 -4.07 1.62 -3.50
CA VAL A 71 -3.03 0.59 -3.48
C VAL A 71 -2.87 -0.09 -4.84
N ARG A 72 -3.97 -0.33 -5.58
CA ARG A 72 -3.89 -0.92 -6.92
C ARG A 72 -3.25 0.01 -7.92
N ILE A 73 -3.69 1.27 -7.95
CA ILE A 73 -3.10 2.28 -8.85
C ILE A 73 -1.61 2.41 -8.58
N ARG A 74 -1.21 2.46 -7.30
CA ARG A 74 0.19 2.51 -6.89
C ARG A 74 0.97 1.28 -7.31
N ASN A 75 0.48 0.08 -7.03
CA ASN A 75 1.16 -1.16 -7.45
C ASN A 75 1.38 -1.19 -8.97
N ILE A 76 0.41 -0.73 -9.76
CA ILE A 76 0.56 -0.62 -11.22
C ILE A 76 1.62 0.43 -11.55
N ALA A 77 1.53 1.62 -10.95
CA ALA A 77 2.47 2.71 -11.16
C ALA A 77 3.92 2.36 -10.77
N GLU A 78 4.10 1.51 -9.76
CA GLU A 78 5.39 1.19 -9.14
C GLU A 78 6.05 -0.05 -9.78
N HIS A 79 5.26 -1.02 -10.30
CA HIS A 79 5.77 -2.32 -10.75
C HIS A 79 5.31 -2.80 -12.14
N SER A 80 4.29 -2.18 -12.75
CA SER A 80 3.82 -2.65 -14.07
C SER A 80 4.58 -1.97 -15.20
N VAL A 81 4.79 -2.70 -16.30
CA VAL A 81 5.47 -2.19 -17.51
C VAL A 81 6.89 -1.67 -17.20
N THR A 82 7.53 -2.26 -16.20
CA THR A 82 8.95 -2.00 -15.88
C THR A 82 9.83 -3.02 -16.62
N PRO A 83 10.98 -2.63 -17.18
CA PRO A 83 11.84 -3.58 -17.91
C PRO A 83 12.35 -4.75 -17.07
N GLY A 84 12.64 -4.54 -15.77
CA GLY A 84 13.01 -5.62 -14.86
C GLY A 84 14.41 -6.22 -15.06
N GLU A 85 15.28 -5.57 -15.84
CA GLU A 85 16.60 -6.09 -16.22
C GLU A 85 17.66 -5.90 -15.13
N THR A 86 17.50 -4.89 -14.28
CA THR A 86 18.46 -4.47 -13.26
C THR A 86 17.73 -3.97 -12.01
N ASN A 87 18.48 -3.82 -10.91
CA ASN A 87 17.95 -3.20 -9.69
C ASN A 87 17.51 -1.74 -9.87
N LEU A 88 17.92 -1.07 -10.95
CA LEU A 88 17.55 0.32 -11.23
C LEU A 88 16.23 0.43 -12.04
N ASN A 89 15.75 -0.65 -12.63
CA ASN A 89 14.54 -0.64 -13.48
C ASN A 89 13.57 -1.81 -13.19
N ASN A 90 13.74 -2.49 -12.06
CA ASN A 90 12.80 -3.47 -11.53
C ASN A 90 11.54 -2.85 -10.92
N THR A 91 11.63 -1.59 -10.54
CA THR A 91 10.60 -0.78 -9.91
C THR A 91 10.73 0.66 -10.40
N ARG A 92 9.72 1.49 -10.15
CA ARG A 92 9.62 2.82 -10.75
C ARG A 92 9.52 3.94 -9.72
N THR A 93 10.19 5.05 -10.00
CA THR A 93 9.90 6.36 -9.37
C THR A 93 8.89 7.12 -10.22
N THR A 94 7.72 7.40 -9.65
CA THR A 94 6.68 8.16 -10.36
C THR A 94 6.57 9.55 -9.75
N LYS A 95 6.75 10.60 -10.55
CA LYS A 95 6.57 11.97 -10.05
C LYS A 95 5.11 12.20 -9.67
N ALA A 96 4.93 12.90 -8.56
CA ALA A 96 3.62 13.22 -8.01
C ALA A 96 3.53 14.73 -7.73
N SER A 97 2.39 15.32 -8.12
CA SER A 97 2.02 16.69 -7.73
C SER A 97 1.73 16.75 -6.23
N LEU A 98 1.62 17.95 -5.66
CA LEU A 98 1.29 18.12 -4.24
C LEU A 98 -0.04 17.44 -3.87
N LEU A 99 -1.05 17.56 -4.74
CA LEU A 99 -2.36 16.94 -4.54
C LEU A 99 -2.27 15.40 -4.60
N THR A 100 -1.54 14.86 -5.58
CA THR A 100 -1.33 13.41 -5.70
C THR A 100 -0.57 12.87 -4.49
N ARG A 101 0.42 13.60 -3.98
CA ARG A 101 1.13 13.24 -2.74
C ARG A 101 0.21 13.20 -1.55
N TYR A 102 -0.64 14.20 -1.36
CA TYR A 102 -1.56 14.23 -0.21
C TYR A 102 -2.58 13.10 -0.25
N LEU A 103 -3.18 12.84 -1.40
CA LEU A 103 -4.29 11.89 -1.53
C LEU A 103 -3.83 10.43 -1.73
N MET A 104 -2.80 10.21 -2.54
CA MET A 104 -2.46 8.86 -3.01
C MET A 104 -1.13 8.36 -2.46
N VAL A 105 -0.12 9.23 -2.42
CA VAL A 105 1.26 8.86 -2.10
C VAL A 105 1.88 9.77 -1.02
N PRO A 106 1.32 9.73 0.21
CA PRO A 106 1.88 10.47 1.32
C PRO A 106 3.26 9.92 1.67
N HIS A 107 4.07 10.70 2.38
CA HIS A 107 5.39 10.28 2.85
C HIS A 107 6.34 9.83 1.72
N HIS A 108 6.33 10.50 0.56
CA HIS A 108 7.30 10.23 -0.51
C HIS A 108 7.39 8.77 -0.99
N VAL A 109 6.35 7.96 -0.77
CA VAL A 109 6.31 6.56 -1.22
C VAL A 109 6.34 6.40 -2.74
N ASN A 110 6.12 7.49 -3.48
CA ASN A 110 6.27 7.58 -4.92
C ASN A 110 7.73 7.43 -5.41
N PHE A 111 8.70 7.60 -4.50
CA PHE A 111 10.12 7.24 -4.67
C PHE A 111 10.35 5.76 -4.34
N HIS A 112 9.57 4.90 -5.02
CA HIS A 112 9.51 3.49 -4.71
C HIS A 112 10.80 2.76 -5.10
N LEU A 113 11.39 3.13 -6.24
CA LEU A 113 12.68 2.60 -6.66
C LEU A 113 13.78 2.90 -5.64
N GLU A 114 13.86 4.14 -5.14
CA GLU A 114 14.83 4.52 -4.13
C GLU A 114 14.64 3.75 -2.83
N HIS A 115 13.39 3.47 -2.45
CA HIS A 115 13.09 2.60 -1.31
C HIS A 115 13.61 1.18 -1.51
N HIS A 116 13.48 0.59 -2.70
CA HIS A 116 14.03 -0.75 -2.97
C HIS A 116 15.56 -0.76 -2.99
N LEU A 117 16.19 0.31 -3.48
CA LEU A 117 17.66 0.45 -3.46
C LEU A 117 18.20 0.68 -2.05
N PHE A 118 17.45 1.41 -1.22
CA PHE A 118 17.85 1.82 0.12
C PHE A 118 16.71 1.57 1.11
N THR A 119 16.40 0.31 1.41
CA THR A 119 15.26 -0.08 2.26
C THR A 119 15.32 0.48 3.69
N ASN A 120 16.53 0.76 4.18
CA ASN A 120 16.78 1.39 5.48
C ASN A 120 16.69 2.94 5.44
N CYS A 121 16.51 3.54 4.26
CA CYS A 121 16.38 4.98 4.12
C CYS A 121 15.00 5.44 4.61
N PRO A 122 14.93 6.38 5.57
CA PRO A 122 13.65 6.91 5.99
C PRO A 122 13.01 7.73 4.86
N TRP A 123 11.69 7.72 4.82
CA TRP A 123 10.89 8.26 3.72
C TRP A 123 11.18 9.74 3.38
N TYR A 124 11.50 10.56 4.38
CA TYR A 124 11.84 11.98 4.19
C TYR A 124 13.20 12.20 3.49
N ASN A 125 14.08 11.17 3.47
CA ASN A 125 15.36 11.20 2.78
C ASN A 125 15.30 10.59 1.37
N LEU A 126 14.20 9.94 0.97
CA LEU A 126 14.08 9.36 -0.38
C LEU A 126 14.24 10.40 -1.50
N PRO A 127 13.69 11.63 -1.39
CA PRO A 127 13.97 12.67 -2.39
C PRO A 127 15.46 13.00 -2.50
N LYS A 128 16.18 13.01 -1.37
CA LYS A 128 17.63 13.24 -1.35
C LYS A 128 18.39 12.08 -2.01
N ALA A 129 17.98 10.84 -1.74
CA ALA A 129 18.55 9.67 -2.40
C ALA A 129 18.34 9.72 -3.93
N HIS A 130 17.16 10.15 -4.38
CA HIS A 130 16.87 10.35 -5.80
C HIS A 130 17.83 11.37 -6.44
N GLU A 131 18.06 12.51 -5.78
CA GLU A 131 19.00 13.51 -6.29
C GLU A 131 20.44 12.99 -6.33
N MET A 132 20.89 12.26 -5.30
CA MET A 132 22.22 11.62 -5.30
C MET A 132 22.40 10.60 -6.44
N LEU A 133 21.34 9.87 -6.82
CA LEU A 133 21.38 8.97 -7.98
C LEU A 133 21.46 9.74 -9.30
N LYS A 134 20.79 10.90 -9.40
CA LYS A 134 20.88 11.79 -10.56
C LYS A 134 22.27 12.41 -10.70
N GLU A 135 22.87 12.85 -9.59
CA GLU A 135 24.25 13.39 -9.56
C GLU A 135 25.28 12.37 -10.06
N LYS A 136 25.03 11.07 -9.84
CA LYS A 136 25.85 9.96 -10.35
C LYS A 136 25.50 9.54 -11.79
N GLU A 137 24.69 10.33 -12.49
CA GLU A 137 24.21 10.07 -13.86
C GLU A 137 23.46 8.73 -14.04
N LEU A 138 22.94 8.14 -12.96
CA LEU A 138 22.22 6.87 -12.99
C LEU A 138 20.78 7.02 -13.48
N SER A 139 20.26 8.25 -13.56
CA SER A 139 18.87 8.53 -13.95
C SER A 139 18.47 7.92 -15.30
N LYS A 140 19.41 7.80 -16.24
CA LYS A 140 19.17 7.20 -17.57
C LYS A 140 18.89 5.70 -17.50
N LYS A 141 19.36 5.03 -16.45
CA LYS A 141 19.13 3.60 -16.19
C LYS A 141 17.94 3.36 -15.27
N MET A 142 17.45 4.41 -14.61
CA MET A 142 16.33 4.34 -13.68
C MET A 142 15.00 4.35 -14.43
N CYS A 143 14.04 3.55 -13.96
CA CYS A 143 12.67 3.68 -14.44
C CYS A 143 12.00 4.87 -13.73
N ILE A 144 11.89 6.01 -14.43
CA ILE A 144 11.29 7.24 -13.91
C ILE A 144 10.16 7.69 -14.84
N GLU A 145 8.99 7.99 -14.28
CA GLU A 145 7.84 8.49 -15.03
C GLU A 145 7.31 9.82 -14.49
N ASN A 146 6.69 10.62 -15.36
CA ASN A 146 6.27 11.98 -15.01
C ASN A 146 4.94 12.05 -14.26
N SER A 147 4.08 11.03 -14.38
CA SER A 147 2.80 11.01 -13.66
C SER A 147 2.23 9.59 -13.55
N TYR A 148 1.35 9.40 -12.55
CA TYR A 148 0.57 8.16 -12.40
C TYR A 148 -0.33 7.90 -13.60
N PHE A 149 -0.89 8.96 -14.20
CA PHE A 149 -1.73 8.84 -15.39
C PHE A 149 -0.94 8.32 -16.60
N SER A 150 0.29 8.80 -16.79
CA SER A 150 1.19 8.31 -17.85
C SER A 150 1.41 6.80 -17.74
N VAL A 151 1.70 6.30 -16.54
CA VAL A 151 1.88 4.84 -16.33
C VAL A 151 0.59 4.08 -16.60
N LEU A 152 -0.53 4.54 -16.05
CA LEU A 152 -1.82 3.87 -16.25
C LEU A 152 -2.17 3.80 -17.74
N LYS A 153 -1.95 4.88 -18.49
CA LYS A 153 -2.13 4.90 -19.94
C LYS A 153 -1.22 3.86 -20.60
N GLN A 154 0.07 3.82 -20.27
CA GLN A 154 0.98 2.81 -20.82
C GLN A 154 0.51 1.38 -20.52
N ALA A 155 0.04 1.12 -19.29
CA ALA A 155 -0.45 -0.18 -18.87
C ALA A 155 -1.77 -0.62 -19.55
N THR A 156 -2.55 0.32 -20.08
CA THR A 156 -3.83 0.03 -20.75
C THR A 156 -3.82 0.21 -22.26
N SER A 157 -2.73 0.72 -22.85
CA SER A 157 -2.61 0.99 -24.29
C SER A 157 -2.09 -0.22 -25.09
N GLY A 158 -2.12 -1.42 -24.50
CA GLY A 158 -1.74 -2.68 -25.14
C GLY A 158 -2.85 -3.27 -25.99
#